data_AF-A0A918X5A8-F1
#
_entry.id   AF-A0A918X5A8-F1
#
_cell.length_a   1.000
_cell.length_b   1.000
_cell.length_c   1.000
_cell.angle_alpha   90.00
_cell.angle_beta   90.00
_cell.angle_gamma   90.00
#
_symmetry.space_group_name_H-M   'P 1'
#
loop_
_entity.id
_entity.type
_entity.pdbx_description
1 polymer ?
#
loop_
_entity_poly.entity_id
_entity_poly.type
_entity_poly.pdbx_seq_one_letter_code
_entity_poly.pdbx_strand_id
1 'polypeptide(L)'
;MTIAKLDTGLWATGIGLAPGQEHSWTQADQNYGQVRWFVAHPLALPGTERRLEVTHVGEWVSATRARTINVVVRNVGSTTANYGIFVAQNV
;
A
#
# COMPACT_ATOMS: atom_id res chain seq x y z
N MET A 1 20.68 -17.17 14.71
CA MET A 1 19.48 -16.33 14.46
C MET A 1 19.04 -16.59 13.03
N THR A 2 17.93 -17.30 12.83
CA THR A 2 17.41 -17.60 11.48
C THR A 2 16.61 -16.38 11.01
N ILE A 3 16.99 -15.79 9.88
CA ILE A 3 16.23 -14.70 9.28
C ILE A 3 14.95 -15.32 8.72
N ALA A 4 13.78 -14.91 9.23
CA ALA A 4 12.49 -15.30 8.66
C ALA A 4 12.47 -14.93 7.17
N LYS A 5 12.02 -15.84 6.31
CA LYS A 5 11.94 -15.57 4.87
C LYS A 5 10.99 -14.39 4.67
N LEU A 6 11.46 -13.40 3.92
CA LEU A 6 10.64 -12.25 3.51
C LEU A 6 10.20 -12.47 2.07
N ASP A 7 8.90 -12.34 1.84
CA ASP A 7 8.35 -12.15 0.51
C ASP A 7 8.23 -10.66 0.24
N THR A 8 8.75 -10.20 -0.89
CA THR A 8 8.75 -8.79 -1.28
C THR A 8 8.29 -8.65 -2.71
N GLY A 9 7.40 -7.69 -2.98
CA GLY A 9 6.92 -7.52 -4.34
C GLY A 9 5.87 -6.42 -4.50
N LEU A 10 5.39 -6.30 -5.73
CA LEU A 10 4.25 -5.45 -6.07
C LEU A 10 2.99 -6.08 -5.49
N TRP A 11 2.27 -5.32 -4.69
CA TRP A 11 1.04 -5.71 -4.04
C TRP A 11 -0.19 -5.26 -4.83
N ALA A 12 -0.24 -3.98 -5.20
CA ALA A 12 -1.37 -3.38 -5.91
C ALA A 12 -0.90 -2.20 -6.78
N THR A 13 -1.75 -1.74 -7.70
CA THR A 13 -1.48 -0.54 -8.52
C THR A 13 -2.68 0.38 -8.55
N GLY A 14 -2.44 1.68 -8.42
CA GLY A 14 -3.46 2.72 -8.57
C GLY A 14 -3.23 3.55 -9.82
N ILE A 15 -4.32 3.95 -10.47
CA ILE A 15 -4.30 4.77 -11.69
C ILE A 15 -5.19 5.99 -11.48
N GLY A 16 -4.73 7.17 -11.89
CA GLY A 16 -5.54 8.37 -11.97
C GLY A 16 -5.86 9.01 -10.61
N LEU A 17 -5.02 8.84 -9.59
CA LEU A 17 -5.27 9.44 -8.28
C LEU A 17 -5.02 10.95 -8.33
N ALA A 18 -6.10 11.74 -8.31
CA ALA A 18 -6.03 13.20 -8.36
C ALA A 18 -5.42 13.82 -7.08
N PRO A 19 -4.87 15.05 -7.14
CA PRO A 19 -4.33 15.75 -5.98
C PRO A 19 -5.33 15.84 -4.82
N GLY A 20 -4.86 15.53 -3.60
CA GLY A 20 -5.65 15.58 -2.38
C GLY A 20 -6.63 14.41 -2.19
N GLN A 21 -6.82 13.55 -3.19
CA GLN A 21 -7.68 12.36 -3.12
C GLN A 21 -6.96 11.15 -2.54
N GLU A 22 -7.74 10.14 -2.16
CA GLU A 22 -7.29 8.89 -1.59
C GLU A 22 -7.84 7.68 -2.33
N HIS A 23 -7.04 6.62 -2.40
CA HIS A 23 -7.48 5.27 -2.73
C HIS A 23 -7.30 4.36 -1.53
N SER A 24 -8.19 3.39 -1.39
CA SER A 24 -8.16 2.38 -0.33
C SER A 24 -8.01 0.99 -0.96
N TRP A 25 -7.07 0.22 -0.43
CA TRP A 25 -6.76 -1.14 -0.88
C TRP A 25 -6.93 -2.12 0.27
N THR A 26 -7.40 -3.33 -0.01
CA THR A 26 -7.59 -4.37 1.00
C THR A 26 -7.05 -5.71 0.54
N GLN A 27 -6.38 -6.44 1.41
CA GLN A 27 -6.01 -7.85 1.20
C GLN A 27 -6.57 -8.71 2.34
N ALA A 28 -7.38 -9.70 1.95
CA ALA A 28 -7.88 -10.72 2.87
C ALA A 28 -6.75 -11.69 3.29
N ASP A 29 -6.92 -12.30 4.46
CA ASP A 29 -6.04 -13.33 5.02
C ASP A 29 -4.59 -12.87 5.30
N GLN A 30 -4.36 -11.55 5.30
CA GLN A 30 -3.14 -10.92 5.76
C GLN A 30 -3.36 -10.29 7.14
N ASN A 31 -2.33 -10.31 7.99
CA ASN A 31 -2.35 -9.66 9.31
C ASN A 31 -1.07 -8.86 9.59
N TYR A 32 -1.09 -8.01 10.61
CA TYR A 32 0.05 -7.16 10.97
C TYR A 32 1.29 -7.95 11.41
N GLY A 33 1.12 -9.17 11.93
CA GLY A 33 2.26 -10.03 12.26
C GLY A 33 3.05 -10.47 11.02
N GLN A 34 2.43 -10.41 9.85
CA GLN A 34 3.06 -10.73 8.58
C GLN A 34 3.62 -9.49 7.90
N VAL A 35 2.93 -8.36 7.93
CA VAL A 35 3.34 -7.13 7.23
C VAL A 35 4.51 -6.44 7.93
N ARG A 36 5.57 -6.11 7.18
CA ARG A 36 6.68 -5.28 7.69
C ARG A 36 6.62 -3.84 7.24
N TRP A 37 6.31 -3.60 5.97
CA TRP A 37 6.21 -2.25 5.41
C TRP A 37 5.37 -2.21 4.15
N PHE A 38 4.83 -1.03 3.85
CA PHE A 38 4.21 -0.67 2.58
C PHE A 38 4.88 0.58 2.02
N VAL A 39 5.07 0.62 0.70
CA VAL A 39 5.57 1.79 -0.02
C VAL A 39 4.66 2.08 -1.20
N ALA A 40 4.05 3.26 -1.24
CA ALA A 40 3.36 3.76 -2.42
C ALA A 40 4.35 4.50 -3.32
N HIS A 41 4.79 3.85 -4.40
CA HIS A 41 5.76 4.41 -5.33
C HIS A 41 5.05 5.00 -6.57
N PRO A 42 5.16 6.32 -6.81
CA PRO A 42 4.57 6.95 -8.00
C PRO A 42 5.28 6.46 -9.26
N LEU A 43 4.49 5.97 -10.23
CA LEU A 43 4.99 5.54 -11.53
C LEU A 43 5.36 6.76 -12.37
N ALA A 44 6.55 6.71 -12.96
CA ALA A 44 7.17 7.88 -13.52
C ALA A 44 6.60 8.31 -14.88
N LEU A 45 5.99 9.51 -14.95
CA LEU A 45 5.72 10.22 -16.21
C LEU A 45 6.52 11.53 -16.30
N PRO A 46 7.24 11.83 -17.40
CA PRO A 46 8.05 13.04 -17.50
C PRO A 46 7.32 14.33 -17.08
N GLY A 47 7.97 15.17 -16.25
CA GLY A 47 7.45 16.49 -15.88
C GLY A 47 6.40 16.57 -14.76
N THR A 48 6.03 15.47 -14.10
CA THR A 48 5.04 15.47 -13.01
C THR A 48 5.68 15.43 -11.63
N GLU A 49 5.19 16.27 -10.71
CA GLU A 49 5.53 16.19 -9.29
C GLU A 49 4.85 14.96 -8.68
N ARG A 50 5.68 14.05 -8.18
CA ARG A 50 5.27 12.69 -7.82
C ARG A 50 5.42 12.47 -6.33
N ARG A 51 4.40 12.87 -5.56
CA ARG A 51 4.37 12.70 -4.11
C ARG A 51 3.13 11.91 -3.70
N LEU A 52 3.37 10.71 -3.20
CA LEU A 52 2.35 9.85 -2.63
C LEU A 52 2.75 9.52 -1.20
N GLU A 53 1.73 9.36 -0.36
CA GLU A 53 1.89 9.00 1.03
C GLU A 53 0.95 7.86 1.37
N VAL A 54 1.45 6.87 2.11
CA VAL A 54 0.57 5.90 2.78
C VAL A 54 0.09 6.57 4.06
N THR A 55 -1.16 7.02 4.07
CA THR A 55 -1.73 7.80 5.19
C THR A 55 -2.31 6.90 6.28
N HIS A 56 -2.68 5.66 5.93
CA HIS A 56 -3.22 4.70 6.87
C HIS A 56 -2.82 3.27 6.49
N VAL A 57 -2.45 2.49 7.50
CA VAL A 57 -2.36 1.03 7.42
C VAL A 57 -3.18 0.48 8.59
N GLY A 58 -4.29 -0.19 8.30
CA GLY A 58 -5.26 -0.73 9.26
C GLY A 58 -5.33 -2.25 9.19
N GLU A 59 -5.57 -2.93 10.32
CA GLU A 59 -6.02 -4.33 10.32
C GLU A 59 -7.46 -4.40 10.81
N TRP A 60 -8.32 -5.05 10.03
CA TRP A 60 -9.70 -5.32 10.40
C TRP A 60 -9.89 -6.80 10.67
N VAL A 61 -10.65 -7.10 11.72
CA VAL A 61 -11.00 -8.47 12.12
C VAL A 61 -12.50 -8.61 12.09
N SER A 62 -13.02 -9.51 11.26
CA SER A 62 -14.46 -9.78 11.19
C SER A 62 -14.95 -10.61 12.39
N ALA A 63 -16.27 -10.72 12.55
CA ALA A 63 -16.88 -11.61 13.54
C ALA A 63 -16.51 -13.09 13.34
N THR A 64 -16.17 -13.49 12.10
CA THR A 64 -15.71 -14.84 11.76
C THR A 64 -14.20 -15.03 11.93
N ARG A 65 -13.50 -14.05 12.53
CA ARG A 65 -12.04 -14.00 12.72
C ARG A 65 -11.23 -13.89 11.42
N ALA A 66 -11.86 -13.57 10.30
CA ALA A 66 -11.12 -13.23 9.07
C ALA A 66 -10.37 -11.92 9.28
N ARG A 67 -9.09 -11.88 8.92
CA ARG A 67 -8.24 -10.69 9.03
C ARG A 67 -8.08 -10.05 7.66
N THR A 68 -8.05 -8.73 7.62
CA THR A 68 -7.86 -7.96 6.39
C THR A 68 -6.98 -6.77 6.68
N ILE A 69 -5.94 -6.59 5.89
CA ILE A 69 -5.13 -5.38 5.91
C ILE A 69 -5.76 -4.37 4.96
N ASN A 70 -5.94 -3.15 5.44
CA ASN A 70 -6.34 -1.99 4.67
C ASN A 70 -5.17 -1.01 4.55
N VAL A 71 -4.89 -0.52 3.34
CA VAL A 71 -3.87 0.49 3.08
C VAL A 71 -4.51 1.64 2.32
N VAL A 72 -4.38 2.85 2.86
CA VAL A 72 -4.86 4.08 2.22
C VAL A 72 -3.68 4.86 1.69
N VAL A 73 -3.75 5.24 0.41
CA VAL A 73 -2.74 6.03 -0.28
C VAL A 73 -3.35 7.36 -0.68
N ARG A 74 -2.67 8.45 -0.32
CA ARG A 74 -3.04 9.82 -0.68
C ARG A 74 -2.05 10.41 -1.67
N ASN A 75 -2.58 11.14 -2.65
CA ASN A 75 -1.76 12.02 -3.48
C ASN A 75 -1.58 13.37 -2.79
N VAL A 76 -0.36 13.62 -2.30
CA VAL A 76 0.04 14.87 -1.64
C VAL A 76 0.83 15.79 -2.59
N GLY A 77 0.94 15.41 -3.87
CA GLY A 77 1.51 16.23 -4.93
C GLY A 77 0.48 17.17 -5.57
N SER A 78 0.95 17.93 -6.55
CA SER A 78 0.15 18.92 -7.30
C SER A 78 -0.46 18.37 -8.59
N THR A 79 -0.09 17.15 -9.02
CA THR A 79 -0.54 16.52 -10.27
C THR A 79 -1.14 15.14 -10.04
N THR A 80 -2.06 14.70 -10.90
CA THR A 80 -2.60 13.32 -10.89
C THR A 80 -1.50 12.27 -11.02
N ALA A 81 -1.59 11.20 -10.24
CA ALA A 81 -0.56 10.16 -10.16
C ALA A 81 -1.09 8.75 -10.43
N ASN A 82 -0.25 7.95 -11.11
CA ASN A 82 -0.34 6.49 -11.14
C ASN A 82 0.74 5.92 -10.22
N TYR A 83 0.53 4.77 -9.61
CA TYR A 83 1.46 4.22 -8.62
C TYR A 83 1.38 2.71 -8.45
N GLY A 84 2.45 2.14 -7.91
CA GLY A 84 2.49 0.78 -7.38
C GLY A 84 2.64 0.81 -5.87
N ILE A 85 1.95 -0.08 -5.17
CA ILE A 85 2.17 -0.35 -3.76
C ILE A 85 3.07 -1.58 -3.66
N PHE A 86 4.20 -1.45 -3.00
CA PHE A 86 5.12 -2.55 -2.71
C PHE A 86 5.00 -2.94 -1.24
N VAL A 87 5.15 -4.24 -0.97
CA VAL A 87 5.07 -4.82 0.36
C VAL A 87 6.29 -5.68 0.65
N ALA A 88 6.69 -5.75 1.92
CA ALA A 88 7.43 -6.89 2.44
C ALA A 88 6.64 -7.57 3.56
N GLN A 89 6.58 -8.89 3.52
CA GLN A 89 5.86 -9.69 4.49
C GLN A 89 6.62 -10.96 4.89
N ASN A 90 6.38 -11.43 6.12
CA ASN A 90 6.84 -12.73 6.58
C ASN A 90 6.02 -13.85 5.94
N VAL A 91 6.69 -14.95 5.56
CA VAL A 91 6.07 -16.18 5.03
C VAL A 91 6.06 -17.27 6.08
#